data_AF-A0A7M7P3Z6-F1
#
_entry.id   AF-A0A7M7P3Z6-F1
#
_cell.length_a   1.000
_cell.length_b   1.000
_cell.length_c   1.000
_cell.angle_alpha   90.00
_cell.angle_beta   90.00
_cell.angle_gamma   90.00
#
_symmetry.space_group_name_H-M   'P 1'
#
loop_
_entity.id
_entity.type
_entity.pdbx_description
1 polymer ?
#
loop_
_entity_poly.entity_id
_entity_poly.type
_entity_poly.pdbx_seq_one_letter_code
_entity_poly.pdbx_strand_id
1 'polypeptide(L)'
;MAAPMVNVGVADAANIHANRQISELRVLQSELSSLKKNAKVYKQQQNSQVFFLTDKAHCQSQCKNQIETLEKMKKKKEQHSS
;
A
#
# COMPACT_ATOMS: atom_id res chain seq x y z
N MET A 1 36.77 -9.98 -20.86
CA MET A 1 36.18 -8.70 -20.43
C MET A 1 34.88 -9.02 -19.72
N ALA A 2 34.84 -8.93 -18.39
CA ALA A 2 33.63 -9.19 -17.61
C ALA A 2 32.77 -7.93 -17.61
N ALA A 3 31.51 -8.04 -18.04
CA ALA A 3 30.55 -6.94 -17.96
C ALA A 3 30.22 -6.67 -16.48
N PRO A 4 30.13 -5.40 -16.04
CA PRO A 4 29.74 -5.09 -14.68
C PRO A 4 28.27 -5.50 -14.50
N MET A 5 28.02 -6.47 -13.61
CA MET A 5 26.67 -6.72 -13.11
C MET A 5 26.23 -5.47 -12.36
N VAL A 6 25.28 -4.72 -12.92
CA VAL A 6 24.59 -3.65 -12.20
C VAL A 6 23.92 -4.28 -10.99
N ASN A 7 24.53 -4.08 -9.82
CA ASN A 7 23.96 -4.42 -8.54
C ASN A 7 22.82 -3.45 -8.28
N VAL A 8 21.67 -3.69 -8.92
CA VAL A 8 20.44 -2.90 -8.70
C VAL A 8 20.08 -3.13 -7.24
N GLY A 9 20.31 -2.10 -6.41
CA GLY A 9 20.32 -2.20 -4.98
C GLY A 9 18.96 -2.66 -4.45
N VAL A 10 18.96 -3.50 -3.42
CA VAL A 10 17.77 -3.95 -2.69
C VAL A 10 16.91 -2.76 -2.19
N ALA A 11 17.53 -1.58 -2.03
CA ALA A 11 16.85 -0.32 -1.71
C ALA A 11 15.84 0.13 -2.79
N ASP A 12 16.15 -0.04 -4.07
CA ASP A 12 15.29 0.37 -5.18
C ASP A 12 14.06 -0.53 -5.27
N ALA A 13 14.23 -1.86 -5.10
CA ALA A 13 13.12 -2.82 -5.11
C ALA A 13 12.11 -2.55 -3.99
N ALA A 14 12.59 -2.20 -2.78
CA ALA A 14 11.72 -1.85 -1.66
C ALA A 14 10.96 -0.53 -1.89
N ASN A 15 11.60 0.46 -2.54
CA ASN A 15 10.97 1.74 -2.87
C ASN A 15 9.91 1.56 -3.97
N ILE A 16 10.20 0.78 -5.01
CA ILE A 16 9.25 0.41 -6.08
C ILE A 16 8.03 -0.31 -5.48
N HIS A 17 8.25 -1.27 -4.58
CA HIS A 17 7.16 -2.00 -3.94
C HIS A 17 6.29 -1.08 -3.05
N ALA A 18 6.90 -0.17 -2.29
CA ALA A 18 6.17 0.80 -1.48
C ALA A 18 5.35 1.77 -2.36
N ASN A 19 5.93 2.30 -3.44
CA ASN A 19 5.21 3.19 -4.37
C ASN A 19 4.03 2.48 -5.02
N ARG A 20 4.19 1.20 -5.39
CA ARG A 20 3.10 0.37 -5.91
C ARG A 20 1.98 0.22 -4.89
N GLN A 21 2.28 -0.15 -3.65
CA GLN A 21 1.27 -0.28 -2.59
C GLN A 21 0.54 1.05 -2.32
N ILE A 22 1.25 2.18 -2.30
CA ILE A 22 0.63 3.50 -2.13
C ILE A 22 -0.34 3.80 -3.27
N SER A 23 0.04 3.49 -4.52
CA SER A 23 -0.83 3.71 -5.68
C SER A 23 -2.10 2.84 -5.61
N GLU A 24 -1.96 1.56 -5.25
CA GLU A 24 -3.08 0.63 -5.08
C GLU A 24 -4.03 1.11 -3.97
N LEU A 25 -3.50 1.58 -2.84
CA LEU A 25 -4.31 2.14 -1.74
C LEU A 25 -5.05 3.43 -2.13
N ARG A 26 -4.47 4.29 -2.98
CA ARG A 26 -5.16 5.48 -3.50
C ARG A 26 -6.31 5.14 -4.44
N VAL A 27 -6.11 4.16 -5.32
CA VAL A 27 -7.20 3.65 -6.17
C VAL A 27 -8.31 3.10 -5.30
N LEU A 28 -7.98 2.27 -4.30
CA LEU A 28 -8.95 1.68 -3.38
C LEU A 28 -9.74 2.76 -2.61
N GLN A 29 -9.09 3.85 -2.21
CA GLN A 29 -9.75 5.00 -1.60
C GLN A 29 -10.75 5.68 -2.57
N SER A 30 -10.38 5.84 -3.85
CA SER A 30 -11.26 6.39 -4.88
C SER A 30 -12.48 5.49 -5.10
N GLU A 31 -12.28 4.19 -5.26
CA GLU A 31 -13.34 3.20 -5.43
C GLU A 31 -14.29 3.15 -4.23
N LEU A 32 -13.74 3.15 -3.01
CA LEU A 32 -14.54 3.23 -1.78
C LEU A 32 -15.36 4.52 -1.73
N SER A 33 -14.81 5.63 -2.22
CA SER A 33 -15.52 6.92 -2.22
C SER A 33 -16.65 6.95 -3.25
N SER A 34 -16.47 6.28 -4.39
CA SER A 34 -17.49 6.08 -5.44
C SER A 34 -18.68 5.21 -4.96
N LEU A 35 -18.46 4.30 -4.00
CA LEU A 35 -19.53 3.48 -3.42
C LEU A 35 -20.62 4.30 -2.72
N LYS A 36 -21.88 3.86 -2.81
CA LYS A 36 -23.02 4.45 -2.09
C LYS A 36 -22.76 4.50 -0.56
N LYS A 37 -23.31 5.51 0.13
CA LYS A 37 -23.09 5.73 1.57
C LYS A 37 -23.42 4.51 2.45
N ASN A 38 -24.42 3.71 2.07
CA ASN A 38 -24.89 2.54 2.82
C ASN A 38 -24.45 1.21 2.18
N ALA A 39 -23.45 1.24 1.30
CA ALA A 39 -22.95 0.02 0.68
C ALA A 39 -22.23 -0.86 1.72
N LYS A 40 -22.54 -2.15 1.73
CA LYS A 40 -21.84 -3.13 2.56
C LYS A 40 -20.45 -3.37 1.98
N VAL A 41 -19.42 -3.11 2.79
CA VAL A 41 -18.03 -3.36 2.40
C VAL A 41 -17.59 -4.65 3.07
N TYR A 42 -16.90 -5.50 2.31
CA TYR A 42 -16.39 -6.76 2.80
C TYR A 42 -14.87 -6.80 2.64
N LYS A 43 -14.15 -7.12 3.72
CA LYS A 43 -12.70 -7.26 3.70
C LYS A 43 -12.33 -8.73 3.72
N GLN A 44 -11.50 -9.15 2.76
CA GLN A 44 -10.99 -10.51 2.71
C GLN A 44 -9.89 -10.72 3.75
N GLN A 45 -9.92 -11.85 4.45
CA GLN A 45 -8.82 -12.30 5.30
C GLN A 45 -7.64 -12.79 4.45
N GLN A 46 -6.40 -12.47 4.86
CA GLN A 46 -5.21 -12.95 4.16
C GLN A 46 -5.14 -14.48 4.16
N ASN A 47 -4.75 -15.05 3.02
CA ASN A 47 -4.60 -16.49 2.79
C ASN A 47 -5.89 -17.30 2.99
N SER A 48 -7.05 -16.65 2.91
CA SER A 48 -8.35 -17.29 3.05
C SER A 48 -9.39 -16.65 2.12
N GLN A 49 -10.44 -17.39 1.81
CA GLN A 49 -11.61 -16.89 1.07
C GLN A 49 -12.71 -16.35 2.00
N VAL A 50 -12.37 -16.12 3.27
CA VAL A 50 -13.31 -15.54 4.25
C VAL A 50 -13.36 -14.02 4.11
N PHE A 51 -14.59 -13.50 4.07
CA PHE A 51 -14.88 -12.08 3.97
C PHE A 51 -15.62 -11.58 5.22
N PHE A 52 -15.12 -10.52 5.84
CA PHE A 52 -15.75 -9.89 6.99
C PHE A 52 -16.44 -8.61 6.59
N LEU A 53 -17.68 -8.43 7.05
CA LEU A 53 -18.37 -7.16 6.91
C LEU A 53 -17.61 -6.09 7.68
N THR A 54 -17.43 -4.93 7.07
CA THR A 54 -16.72 -3.81 7.66
C THR A 54 -17.35 -2.50 7.24
N ASP A 55 -17.14 -1.47 8.05
CA ASP A 55 -17.65 -0.14 7.77
C ASP A 55 -16.80 0.54 6.70
N LYS A 56 -17.48 1.17 5.73
CA LYS A 56 -16.84 1.97 4.69
C LYS A 56 -15.88 3.01 5.29
N ALA A 57 -16.31 3.71 6.34
CA ALA A 57 -15.50 4.73 7.01
C ALA A 57 -14.25 4.11 7.67
N HIS A 58 -14.37 2.91 8.24
CA HIS A 58 -13.24 2.19 8.82
C HIS A 58 -12.20 1.81 7.74
N CYS A 59 -12.65 1.25 6.61
CA CYS A 59 -11.77 0.93 5.48
C CYS A 59 -11.07 2.17 4.89
N GLN A 60 -11.79 3.29 4.75
CA GLN A 60 -11.20 4.54 4.25
C GLN A 60 -10.12 5.07 5.19
N SER A 61 -10.36 5.04 6.50
CA SER A 61 -9.37 5.44 7.51
C SER A 61 -8.17 4.51 7.53
N GLN A 62 -8.37 3.18 7.40
CA GLN A 62 -7.27 2.23 7.29
C GLN A 62 -6.39 2.51 6.07
N CYS A 63 -6.98 2.78 4.90
CA CYS A 63 -6.21 3.09 3.69
C CYS A 63 -5.34 4.35 3.90
N LYS A 64 -5.90 5.41 4.53
CA LYS A 64 -5.14 6.64 4.84
C LYS A 64 -3.97 6.36 5.78
N ASN A 65 -4.22 5.65 6.87
CA ASN A 65 -3.17 5.31 7.85
C ASN A 65 -2.06 4.46 7.23
N GLN A 66 -2.42 3.52 6.34
CA GLN A 66 -1.43 2.69 5.64
C GLN A 66 -0.59 3.52 4.67
N ILE A 67 -1.18 4.43 3.91
CA ILE A 67 -0.44 5.36 3.03
C ILE A 67 0.55 6.18 3.85
N GLU A 68 0.10 6.82 4.93
CA GLU A 68 0.98 7.64 5.79
C GLU A 68 2.13 6.82 6.39
N THR A 69 1.86 5.57 6.76
CA THR A 69 2.87 4.67 7.32
C THR A 69 3.92 4.30 6.26
N LEU A 70 3.49 3.94 5.05
CA LEU A 70 4.37 3.60 3.94
C LEU A 70 5.22 4.79 3.49
N GLU A 71 4.64 5.98 3.42
CA GLU A 71 5.37 7.22 3.11
C GLU A 71 6.43 7.53 4.17
N LYS A 72 6.09 7.39 5.46
CA LYS A 72 7.05 7.54 6.57
C LYS A 72 8.18 6.51 6.51
N MET A 73 7.86 5.25 6.22
CA MET A 73 8.86 4.18 6.10
C MET A 73 9.81 4.41 4.93
N LYS A 74 9.30 4.86 3.78
CA LYS A 74 10.11 5.24 2.63
C LYS A 74 11.07 6.38 2.99
N LYS A 75 10.57 7.46 3.58
CA LYS A 75 11.38 8.62 3.99
C LYS A 75 12.47 8.26 5.00
N LYS A 76 12.17 7.40 5.98
CA LYS A 76 13.15 6.94 6.98
C LYS A 76 14.26 6.09 6.36
N LYS A 77 13.94 5.26 5.36
CA LYS A 77 14.93 4.43 4.67
C LYS A 77 15.86 5.25 3.77
N GLU A 78 15.36 6.32 3.16
CA GLU A 78 16.19 7.27 2.41
C GLU A 78 17.14 8.06 3.32
N GLN A 79 16.74 8.36 4.57
CA GLN A 79 17.58 9.11 5.54
C GLN A 79 18.70 8.27 6.19
N HIS A 80 18.56 6.94 6.27
CA HIS A 80 19.55 6.05 6.89
C HIS A 80 20.59 5.52 5.90
N SER A 81 20.47 5.88 4.62
CA SER A 81 21.37 5.47 3.53
C SER A 81 22.37 6.56 3.11
N SER A 82 22.39 7.69 3.82
CA SER A 82 23.33 8.81 3.62
C SER A 82 24.44 8.83 4.66
#